data_AF-U9UAS7-F1
#
_entry.id   AF-U9UAS7-F1
#
_cell.length_a   1.000
_cell.length_b   1.000
_cell.length_c   1.000
_cell.angle_alpha   90.00
_cell.angle_beta   90.00
_cell.angle_gamma   90.00
#
_symmetry.space_group_name_H-M   'P 1'
#
loop_
_entity.id
_entity.type
_entity.pdbx_description
1 polymer ?
#
loop_
_entity_poly.entity_id
_entity_poly.type
_entity_poly.pdbx_seq_one_letter_code
_entity_poly.pdbx_strand_id
1 'polypeptide(L)'
;MPFSERNQLRNHFVLGFVPFGGCFDDFIKPFIEEMKQLEEGKIMDIQGNKSLVIASIGDITADLPQGNDMAGVKRHGATRGCRTCNATKDSWTANNLDLLLISRYKHLADKQFEEISAAPMITRCKEIATEHGLQLQPPILDYLRWERHLQSPQDVYHATAGKVLRLLKMTIESFTLEGKSAFLANWKTFEYPRTWHKLPNPISHIDSFMMSDCLQLAMIFPFILNRFLKHHHFKQSELTKLQHRMGISRNDSATNLWIRCWSVVARTMVTVFKGSFTEDDYVELRECLDNERKLLSQMFEEFECLLNLHINFHLILHAKNYATLLNTSVGMKEMIHRIFKNIVPRTNLKDVSLDLLRRYNTLFALRYLMDGGTDFQSSKSSSGFMSISQHLKRLMSDWFIAKDKKVNVMNDGNEDVNEGINN
;
A
#
# COMPACT_ATOMS: atom_id res chain seq x y z
N MET A 1 2.48 16.04 10.82
CA MET A 1 3.27 14.90 11.34
C MET A 1 4.27 14.45 10.27
N PRO A 2 5.59 14.48 10.53
CA PRO A 2 6.62 13.99 9.62
C PRO A 2 6.38 12.54 9.17
N PHE A 3 6.92 12.14 8.01
CA PHE A 3 6.79 10.76 7.50
C PHE A 3 7.37 9.71 8.47
N SER A 4 8.49 10.02 9.11
CA SER A 4 9.12 9.16 10.11
C SER A 4 8.21 8.88 11.32
N GLU A 5 7.36 9.83 11.70
CA GLU A 5 6.37 9.67 12.76
C GLU A 5 5.14 8.93 12.26
N ARG A 6 4.63 9.27 11.06
CA ARG A 6 3.47 8.58 10.49
C ARG A 6 3.74 7.09 10.28
N ASN A 7 4.95 6.70 9.94
CA ASN A 7 5.33 5.29 9.81
C ASN A 7 5.56 4.54 11.12
N GLN A 8 5.42 5.19 12.26
CA GLN A 8 5.49 4.46 13.51
C GLN A 8 4.15 3.77 13.73
N LEU A 9 4.18 2.44 13.86
CA LEU A 9 3.01 1.62 14.24
C LEU A 9 2.30 2.19 15.48
N ARG A 10 3.10 2.81 16.33
CA ARG A 10 2.76 3.55 17.54
C ARG A 10 1.74 4.70 17.34
N ASN A 11 1.66 5.26 16.13
CA ASN A 11 0.74 6.34 15.76
C ASN A 11 -0.47 5.82 14.96
N HIS A 12 -0.62 4.50 14.85
CA HIS A 12 -1.77 3.86 14.23
C HIS A 12 -2.68 3.28 15.31
N PHE A 13 -3.95 3.67 15.25
CA PHE A 13 -4.98 3.26 16.19
C PHE A 13 -5.90 2.24 15.52
N VAL A 14 -6.10 1.09 16.17
CA VAL A 14 -7.05 0.08 15.70
C VAL A 14 -8.42 0.42 16.27
N LEU A 15 -9.36 0.78 15.38
CA LEU A 15 -10.76 1.03 15.76
C LEU A 15 -11.53 -0.27 16.01
N GLY A 16 -11.21 -1.33 15.28
CA GLY A 16 -11.87 -2.62 15.40
C GLY A 16 -11.54 -3.57 14.25
N PHE A 17 -12.12 -4.76 14.32
CA PHE A 17 -11.98 -5.80 13.31
C PHE A 17 -13.36 -6.12 12.73
N VAL A 18 -13.46 -6.10 11.40
CA VAL A 18 -14.65 -6.60 10.70
C VAL A 18 -14.34 -8.03 10.27
N PRO A 19 -14.97 -9.06 10.89
CA PRO A 19 -14.73 -10.44 10.53
C PRO A 19 -15.24 -10.74 9.12
N PHE A 20 -14.81 -11.86 8.56
CA PHE A 20 -15.33 -12.31 7.26
C PHE A 20 -16.85 -12.51 7.34
N GLY A 21 -17.59 -11.92 6.38
CA GLY A 21 -19.05 -11.89 6.40
C GLY A 21 -19.66 -10.77 7.25
N GLY A 22 -18.84 -10.01 7.98
CA GLY A 22 -19.28 -8.81 8.68
C GLY A 22 -19.56 -7.64 7.74
N CYS A 23 -20.46 -6.76 8.15
CA CYS A 23 -20.83 -5.56 7.41
C CYS A 23 -19.97 -4.36 7.86
N PHE A 24 -19.14 -3.83 6.97
CA PHE A 24 -18.33 -2.63 7.25
C PHE A 24 -19.22 -1.43 7.60
N ASP A 25 -20.31 -1.28 6.87
CA ASP A 25 -21.26 -0.18 7.04
C ASP A 25 -21.89 -0.20 8.45
N ASP A 26 -22.27 -1.37 8.96
CA ASP A 26 -22.79 -1.46 10.32
C ASP A 26 -21.71 -1.18 11.37
N PHE A 27 -20.48 -1.65 11.13
CA PHE A 27 -19.35 -1.43 12.02
C PHE A 27 -18.95 0.04 12.15
N ILE A 28 -18.95 0.80 11.05
CA ILE A 28 -18.39 2.16 11.02
C ILE A 28 -19.39 3.24 11.45
N LYS A 29 -20.69 2.92 11.61
CA LYS A 29 -21.74 3.88 12.01
C LYS A 29 -21.39 4.71 13.26
N PRO A 30 -20.95 4.12 14.39
CA PRO A 30 -20.62 4.91 15.58
C PRO A 30 -19.48 5.89 15.33
N PHE A 31 -18.46 5.48 14.57
CA PHE A 31 -17.35 6.34 14.19
C PHE A 31 -17.83 7.54 13.34
N ILE A 32 -18.77 7.32 12.42
CA ILE A 32 -19.34 8.41 11.61
C ILE A 32 -20.11 9.40 12.49
N GLU A 33 -20.90 8.93 13.45
CA GLU A 33 -21.63 9.80 14.38
C GLU A 33 -20.70 10.67 15.23
N GLU A 34 -19.60 10.11 15.73
CA GLU A 34 -18.57 10.86 16.47
C GLU A 34 -17.82 11.86 15.56
N MET A 35 -17.44 11.44 14.36
CA MET A 35 -16.75 12.30 13.40
C MET A 35 -17.60 13.50 12.97
N LYS A 36 -18.92 13.35 12.82
CA LYS A 36 -19.81 14.49 12.54
C LYS A 36 -19.71 15.60 13.59
N GLN A 37 -19.63 15.23 14.87
CA GLN A 37 -19.44 16.22 15.94
C GLN A 37 -18.11 16.96 15.79
N LEU A 38 -17.06 16.27 15.35
CA LEU A 38 -15.76 16.89 15.12
C LEU A 38 -15.73 17.74 13.84
N GLU A 39 -16.49 17.38 12.80
CA GLU A 39 -16.61 18.18 11.57
C GLU A 39 -17.38 19.49 11.78
N GLU A 40 -18.32 19.50 12.72
CA GLU A 40 -19.05 20.70 13.18
C GLU A 40 -18.22 21.55 14.14
N GLY A 41 -17.25 20.93 14.81
CA GLY A 41 -16.39 21.56 15.80
C GLY A 41 -16.85 21.30 17.23
N LYS A 42 -15.93 20.86 18.08
CA LYS A 42 -16.20 20.52 19.48
C LYS A 42 -15.20 21.21 20.40
N ILE A 43 -15.69 21.84 21.47
CA ILE A 43 -14.82 22.35 22.53
C ILE A 43 -14.31 21.18 23.35
N MET A 44 -12.99 21.03 23.41
CA MET A 44 -12.30 19.96 24.15
C MET A 44 -11.26 20.59 25.08
N ASP A 45 -11.08 19.98 26.25
CA ASP A 45 -9.94 20.31 27.11
C ASP A 45 -8.70 19.58 26.57
N ILE A 46 -7.74 20.35 26.07
CA ILE A 46 -6.44 19.86 25.63
C ILE A 46 -5.40 20.42 26.58
N GLN A 47 -4.92 19.58 27.49
CA GLN A 47 -3.85 19.91 28.43
C GLN A 47 -4.18 21.15 29.31
N GLY A 48 -5.41 21.25 29.78
CA GLY A 48 -5.92 22.35 30.61
C GLY A 48 -6.45 23.54 29.80
N ASN A 49 -6.38 23.49 28.47
CA ASN A 49 -6.83 24.56 27.59
C ASN A 49 -8.11 24.16 26.85
N LYS A 50 -9.18 24.92 27.05
CA LYS A 50 -10.40 24.80 26.23
C LYS A 50 -10.08 25.20 24.79
N SER A 51 -10.08 24.22 23.90
CA SER A 51 -9.71 24.37 22.50
C SER A 51 -10.88 23.97 21.61
N LEU A 52 -11.13 24.74 20.55
CA LEU A 52 -12.05 24.32 19.48
C LEU A 52 -11.33 23.31 18.59
N VAL A 53 -11.80 22.08 18.60
CA VAL A 53 -11.27 20.99 17.76
C VAL A 53 -12.21 20.79 16.59
N ILE A 54 -11.67 20.95 15.39
CA ILE A 54 -12.34 20.60 14.14
C ILE A 54 -11.50 19.50 13.48
N ALA A 55 -12.12 18.38 13.15
CA ALA A 55 -11.46 17.27 12.47
C ALA A 55 -12.37 16.64 11.43
N SER A 56 -11.79 16.23 10.31
CA SER A 56 -12.47 15.51 9.24
C SER A 56 -11.57 14.37 8.75
N ILE A 57 -12.14 13.49 7.92
CA ILE A 57 -11.35 12.47 7.23
C ILE A 57 -10.37 13.16 6.28
N GLY A 58 -9.08 12.81 6.36
CA GLY A 58 -8.04 13.28 5.45
C GLY A 58 -8.01 12.47 4.15
N ASP A 59 -7.84 11.16 4.26
CA ASP A 59 -7.89 10.21 3.16
C ASP A 59 -8.23 8.81 3.66
N ILE A 60 -8.49 7.93 2.72
CA ILE A 60 -8.80 6.53 2.96
C ILE A 60 -7.92 5.66 2.10
N THR A 61 -7.02 4.93 2.76
CA THR A 61 -6.12 3.99 2.11
C THR A 61 -6.69 2.58 2.18
N ALA A 62 -6.91 1.98 1.02
CA ALA A 62 -7.45 0.63 0.87
C ALA A 62 -6.92 -0.03 -0.39
N ASP A 63 -6.99 -1.36 -0.45
CA ASP A 63 -6.68 -2.10 -1.67
C ASP A 63 -7.70 -1.76 -2.78
N LEU A 64 -7.50 -2.30 -3.99
CA LEU A 64 -8.35 -1.93 -5.14
C LEU A 64 -9.84 -2.24 -4.90
N PRO A 65 -10.25 -3.46 -4.49
CA PRO A 65 -11.66 -3.75 -4.23
C PRO A 65 -12.26 -2.90 -3.11
N GLN A 66 -11.60 -2.84 -1.95
CA GLN A 66 -12.14 -2.12 -0.79
C GLN A 66 -12.17 -0.60 -1.06
N GLY A 67 -11.15 -0.04 -1.70
CA GLY A 67 -11.13 1.38 -2.07
C GLY A 67 -12.24 1.75 -3.06
N ASN A 68 -12.60 0.84 -3.98
CA ASN A 68 -13.75 1.06 -4.86
C ASN A 68 -15.06 1.02 -4.09
N ASP A 69 -15.21 0.06 -3.17
CA ASP A 69 -16.40 -0.04 -2.33
C ASP A 69 -16.60 1.24 -1.49
N MET A 70 -15.52 1.76 -0.90
CA MET A 70 -15.54 3.00 -0.11
C MET A 70 -15.83 4.26 -0.96
N ALA A 71 -15.50 4.24 -2.25
CA ALA A 71 -15.78 5.33 -3.18
C ALA A 71 -17.16 5.21 -3.88
N GLY A 72 -17.94 4.16 -3.59
CA GLY A 72 -19.22 3.90 -4.26
C GLY A 72 -19.08 3.46 -5.72
N VAL A 73 -17.92 2.92 -6.10
CA VAL A 73 -17.59 2.55 -7.48
C VAL A 73 -17.61 1.02 -7.60
N LYS A 74 -18.08 0.49 -8.73
CA LYS A 74 -18.03 -0.96 -8.97
C LYS A 74 -16.57 -1.42 -9.02
N ARG A 75 -16.34 -2.67 -8.62
CA ARG A 75 -14.99 -3.27 -8.57
C ARG A 75 -14.33 -3.32 -9.95
N HIS A 76 -13.03 -3.60 -9.95
CA HIS A 76 -12.13 -3.59 -11.11
C HIS A 76 -12.58 -4.40 -12.34
N GLY A 77 -13.54 -5.32 -12.21
CA GLY A 77 -14.12 -6.04 -13.35
C GLY A 77 -15.13 -5.24 -14.18
N ALA A 78 -15.63 -4.11 -13.68
CA ALA A 78 -16.64 -3.29 -14.35
C ALA A 78 -16.05 -2.47 -15.51
N THR A 79 -16.90 -2.15 -16.49
CA THR A 79 -16.54 -1.32 -17.66
C THR A 79 -15.91 0.02 -17.23
N ARG A 80 -16.44 0.66 -16.18
CA ARG A 80 -15.86 1.87 -15.56
C ARG A 80 -15.42 1.62 -14.13
N GLY A 81 -14.51 0.67 -13.93
CA GLY A 81 -14.01 0.24 -12.61
C GLY A 81 -12.95 1.15 -11.96
N CYS A 82 -12.54 2.25 -12.58
CA CYS A 82 -11.63 3.22 -11.95
C CYS A 82 -12.42 4.14 -11.01
N ARG A 83 -11.99 4.28 -9.75
CA ARG A 83 -12.63 5.19 -8.78
C ARG A 83 -12.23 6.66 -8.91
N THR A 84 -11.24 6.98 -9.75
CA THR A 84 -10.74 8.35 -9.95
C THR A 84 -11.24 8.95 -11.27
N CYS A 85 -11.57 8.12 -12.26
CA CYS A 85 -12.05 8.58 -13.57
C CYS A 85 -13.10 7.65 -14.18
N ASN A 86 -13.74 8.13 -15.23
CA ASN A 86 -14.81 7.49 -15.99
C ASN A 86 -14.28 6.72 -17.21
N ALA A 87 -12.96 6.51 -17.36
CA ALA A 87 -12.39 5.73 -18.45
C ALA A 87 -13.04 4.34 -18.54
N THR A 88 -13.43 3.93 -19.75
CA THR A 88 -13.87 2.57 -20.01
C THR A 88 -12.67 1.63 -20.06
N LYS A 89 -12.88 0.36 -19.71
CA LYS A 89 -11.84 -0.67 -19.64
C LYS A 89 -10.98 -0.73 -20.91
N ASP A 90 -11.60 -0.64 -22.09
CA ASP A 90 -10.93 -0.71 -23.38
C ASP A 90 -10.01 0.48 -23.66
N SER A 91 -10.22 1.59 -22.93
CA SER A 91 -9.43 2.82 -23.06
C SER A 91 -8.32 2.95 -22.00
N TRP A 92 -8.23 2.03 -21.04
CA TRP A 92 -7.37 2.19 -19.85
C TRP A 92 -5.87 2.33 -20.14
N THR A 93 -5.42 1.86 -21.30
CA THR A 93 -4.01 1.99 -21.75
C THR A 93 -3.84 2.93 -22.94
N ALA A 94 -4.91 3.62 -23.36
CA ALA A 94 -4.85 4.58 -24.46
C ALA A 94 -3.93 5.77 -24.15
N ASN A 95 -3.19 6.25 -25.14
CA ASN A 95 -2.20 7.32 -24.95
C ASN A 95 -2.80 8.73 -24.91
N ASN A 96 -4.06 8.89 -25.30
CA ASN A 96 -4.74 10.16 -25.53
C ASN A 96 -5.90 10.42 -24.56
N LEU A 97 -5.80 9.89 -23.33
CA LEU A 97 -6.81 10.16 -22.31
C LEU A 97 -6.67 11.59 -21.78
N ASP A 98 -7.71 12.41 -21.97
CA ASP A 98 -7.84 13.70 -21.29
C ASP A 98 -8.43 13.48 -19.89
N LEU A 99 -7.54 13.42 -18.89
CA LEU A 99 -7.90 13.17 -17.51
C LEU A 99 -8.90 14.18 -16.95
N LEU A 100 -8.82 15.46 -17.34
CA LEU A 100 -9.72 16.49 -16.81
C LEU A 100 -11.16 16.26 -17.23
N LEU A 101 -11.36 15.84 -18.49
CA LEU A 101 -12.67 15.55 -19.05
C LEU A 101 -13.27 14.25 -18.49
N ILE A 102 -12.42 13.26 -18.23
CA ILE A 102 -12.91 11.95 -17.77
C ILE A 102 -12.86 11.79 -16.25
N SER A 103 -12.33 12.74 -15.49
CA SER A 103 -12.29 12.69 -14.02
C SER A 103 -13.68 12.45 -13.42
N ARG A 104 -13.72 11.71 -12.31
CA ARG A 104 -14.93 11.61 -11.49
C ARG A 104 -14.94 12.78 -10.51
N TYR A 105 -16.08 13.47 -10.46
CA TYR A 105 -16.34 14.56 -9.53
C TYR A 105 -17.53 14.19 -8.65
N LYS A 106 -17.43 14.41 -7.34
CA LYS A 106 -18.49 14.06 -6.39
C LYS A 106 -19.87 14.56 -6.81
N HIS A 107 -20.00 15.84 -7.19
CA HIS A 107 -21.29 16.41 -7.58
C HIS A 107 -21.94 15.73 -8.81
N LEU A 108 -21.15 15.18 -9.73
CA LEU A 108 -21.69 14.41 -10.86
C LEU A 108 -22.10 12.99 -10.42
N ALA A 109 -21.28 12.37 -9.57
CA ALA A 109 -21.60 11.06 -9.01
C ALA A 109 -22.86 11.12 -8.13
N ASP A 110 -23.05 12.19 -7.36
CA ASP A 110 -24.23 12.40 -6.52
C ASP A 110 -25.50 12.45 -7.38
N LYS A 111 -25.49 13.19 -8.49
CA LYS A 111 -26.60 13.19 -9.47
C LYS A 111 -26.85 11.81 -10.06
N GLN A 112 -25.79 11.07 -10.39
CA GLN A 112 -25.91 9.70 -10.91
C GLN A 112 -26.51 8.75 -9.85
N PHE A 113 -26.20 8.91 -8.57
CA PHE A 113 -26.83 8.15 -7.49
C PHE A 113 -28.30 8.52 -7.29
N GLU A 114 -28.65 9.81 -7.43
CA GLU A 114 -30.04 10.26 -7.44
C GLU A 114 -30.82 9.62 -8.60
N GLU A 115 -30.24 9.60 -9.80
CA GLU A 115 -30.82 8.92 -10.98
C GLU A 115 -31.00 7.42 -10.76
N ILE A 116 -30.01 6.74 -10.16
CA ILE A 116 -30.11 5.31 -9.80
C ILE A 116 -31.25 5.09 -8.81
N SER A 117 -31.39 5.95 -7.81
CA SER A 117 -32.37 5.82 -6.73
C SER A 117 -33.79 6.17 -7.18
N ALA A 118 -33.93 7.10 -8.15
CA ALA A 118 -35.20 7.51 -8.72
C ALA A 118 -35.75 6.52 -9.77
N ALA A 119 -34.92 5.58 -10.25
CA ALA A 119 -35.35 4.61 -11.25
C ALA A 119 -36.46 3.69 -10.70
N PRO A 120 -37.51 3.40 -11.49
CA PRO A 120 -38.74 2.78 -10.99
C PRO A 120 -38.60 1.28 -10.64
N MET A 121 -37.54 0.62 -11.14
CA MET A 121 -37.33 -0.82 -10.97
C MET A 121 -35.85 -1.11 -10.73
N ILE A 122 -35.58 -2.11 -9.88
CA ILE A 122 -34.21 -2.53 -9.54
C ILE A 122 -33.36 -2.91 -10.75
N THR A 123 -33.97 -3.44 -11.82
CA THR A 123 -33.29 -3.75 -13.08
C THR A 123 -32.75 -2.47 -13.72
N ARG A 124 -33.56 -1.40 -13.76
CA ARG A 124 -33.15 -0.11 -14.30
C ARG A 124 -32.09 0.56 -13.42
N CYS A 125 -32.22 0.47 -12.09
CA CYS A 125 -31.16 0.91 -11.16
C CYS A 125 -29.82 0.23 -11.49
N LYS A 126 -29.84 -1.10 -11.71
CA LYS A 126 -28.64 -1.89 -12.04
C LYS A 126 -28.05 -1.52 -13.41
N GLU A 127 -28.88 -1.21 -14.39
CA GLU A 127 -28.43 -0.73 -15.72
C GLU A 127 -27.68 0.59 -15.60
N ILE A 128 -28.31 1.62 -14.99
CA ILE A 128 -27.73 2.95 -14.79
C ILE A 128 -26.43 2.85 -13.97
N ALA A 129 -26.47 2.09 -12.86
CA ALA A 129 -25.28 1.84 -12.05
C ALA A 129 -24.15 1.15 -12.85
N THR A 130 -24.47 0.27 -13.80
CA THR A 130 -23.47 -0.36 -14.67
C THR A 130 -22.89 0.62 -15.68
N GLU A 131 -23.74 1.45 -16.28
CA GLU A 131 -23.35 2.49 -17.24
C GLU A 131 -22.31 3.46 -16.65
N HIS A 132 -22.56 3.93 -15.43
CA HIS A 132 -21.66 4.85 -14.71
C HIS A 132 -20.57 4.14 -13.90
N GLY A 133 -20.62 2.81 -13.79
CA GLY A 133 -19.71 2.03 -12.94
C GLY A 133 -19.83 2.36 -11.46
N LEU A 134 -21.01 2.72 -10.98
CA LEU A 134 -21.31 3.03 -9.58
C LEU A 134 -22.02 1.87 -8.88
N GLN A 135 -21.97 1.85 -7.56
CA GLN A 135 -22.80 0.97 -6.76
C GLN A 135 -24.28 1.40 -6.79
N LEU A 136 -25.17 0.56 -6.25
CA LEU A 136 -26.61 0.88 -6.20
C LEU A 136 -26.94 1.95 -5.16
N GLN A 137 -26.07 2.13 -4.17
CA GLN A 137 -26.24 3.08 -3.09
C GLN A 137 -24.95 3.88 -2.94
N PRO A 138 -25.04 5.14 -2.49
CA PRO A 138 -23.87 5.90 -2.08
C PRO A 138 -23.15 5.20 -0.92
N PRO A 139 -21.81 5.29 -0.83
CA PRO A 139 -21.04 4.71 0.26
C PRO A 139 -21.37 5.40 1.58
N ILE A 140 -21.34 4.64 2.68
CA ILE A 140 -21.70 5.13 4.02
C ILE A 140 -20.90 6.35 4.48
N LEU A 141 -19.69 6.54 3.97
CA LEU A 141 -18.84 7.67 4.34
C LEU A 141 -19.36 9.01 3.83
N ASP A 142 -20.35 9.04 2.94
CA ASP A 142 -20.98 10.27 2.45
C ASP A 142 -21.76 11.03 3.50
N TYR A 143 -22.04 10.39 4.63
CA TYR A 143 -22.54 11.08 5.80
C TYR A 143 -21.50 12.05 6.42
N LEU A 144 -20.25 12.04 5.96
CA LEU A 144 -19.16 12.92 6.38
C LEU A 144 -18.81 13.96 5.31
N ARG A 145 -18.13 15.03 5.72
CA ARG A 145 -17.60 16.07 4.83
C ARG A 145 -16.33 15.59 4.14
N TRP A 146 -16.51 14.81 3.07
CA TRP A 146 -15.41 14.28 2.27
C TRP A 146 -15.71 14.25 0.75
N GLU A 147 -14.66 14.25 -0.06
CA GLU A 147 -14.68 14.11 -1.52
C GLU A 147 -14.25 12.68 -1.89
N ARG A 148 -15.24 11.82 -2.17
CA ARG A 148 -15.06 10.38 -2.36
C ARG A 148 -14.04 9.99 -3.43
N HIS A 149 -13.82 10.79 -4.47
CA HIS A 149 -12.95 10.46 -5.61
C HIS A 149 -11.54 11.04 -5.43
N LEU A 150 -11.39 12.09 -4.63
CA LEU A 150 -10.12 12.72 -4.27
C LEU A 150 -9.49 12.11 -3.01
N GLN A 151 -10.33 11.78 -2.02
CA GLN A 151 -9.97 11.27 -0.69
C GLN A 151 -9.96 9.73 -0.60
N SER A 152 -10.09 9.04 -1.73
CA SER A 152 -9.84 7.60 -1.87
C SER A 152 -8.68 7.31 -2.86
N PRO A 153 -7.45 7.77 -2.56
CA PRO A 153 -6.31 7.65 -3.47
C PRO A 153 -6.06 6.19 -3.91
N GLN A 154 -5.55 6.02 -5.14
CA GLN A 154 -5.14 4.70 -5.63
C GLN A 154 -3.94 4.19 -4.82
N ASP A 155 -4.00 2.94 -4.35
CA ASP A 155 -2.89 2.39 -3.59
C ASP A 155 -1.74 1.97 -4.52
N VAL A 156 -0.65 2.72 -4.39
CA VAL A 156 0.55 2.53 -5.18
C VAL A 156 1.32 1.26 -4.80
N TYR A 157 1.22 0.81 -3.55
CA TYR A 157 1.98 -0.35 -3.06
C TYR A 157 1.47 -1.63 -3.71
N HIS A 158 0.17 -1.91 -3.60
CA HIS A 158 -0.45 -3.09 -4.20
C HIS A 158 -0.37 -3.05 -5.73
N ALA A 159 -0.61 -1.88 -6.35
CA ALA A 159 -0.57 -1.78 -7.80
C ALA A 159 0.82 -2.06 -8.35
N THR A 160 1.87 -1.49 -7.75
CA THR A 160 3.26 -1.72 -8.16
C THR A 160 3.67 -3.16 -7.92
N ALA A 161 3.40 -3.72 -6.74
CA ALA A 161 3.71 -5.11 -6.44
C ALA A 161 3.00 -6.07 -7.42
N GLY A 162 1.74 -5.80 -7.75
CA GLY A 162 0.96 -6.58 -8.72
C GLY A 162 1.53 -6.51 -10.14
N LYS A 163 1.97 -5.33 -10.60
CA LYS A 163 2.66 -5.16 -11.90
C LYS A 163 3.96 -5.97 -11.92
N VAL A 164 4.77 -5.85 -10.87
CA VAL A 164 6.06 -6.54 -10.77
C VAL A 164 5.89 -8.06 -10.72
N LEU A 165 4.97 -8.58 -9.91
CA LEU A 165 4.71 -10.01 -9.84
C LEU A 165 4.27 -10.57 -11.20
N ARG A 166 3.41 -9.85 -11.92
CA ARG A 166 3.00 -10.21 -13.28
C ARG A 166 4.20 -10.24 -14.23
N LEU A 167 5.00 -9.18 -14.27
CA LEU A 167 6.19 -9.11 -15.12
C LEU A 167 7.20 -10.21 -14.79
N LEU A 168 7.36 -10.54 -13.50
CA LEU A 168 8.24 -11.61 -13.04
C LEU A 168 7.79 -12.98 -13.55
N LYS A 169 6.50 -13.31 -13.42
CA LYS A 169 5.92 -14.56 -13.95
C LYS A 169 6.17 -14.67 -15.45
N MET A 170 5.83 -13.63 -16.20
CA MET A 170 6.03 -13.59 -17.65
C MET A 170 7.50 -13.76 -18.05
N THR A 171 8.42 -13.08 -17.34
CA THR A 171 9.85 -13.20 -17.63
C THR A 171 10.34 -14.63 -17.41
N ILE A 172 10.00 -15.27 -16.29
CA ILE A 172 10.43 -16.63 -15.98
C ILE A 172 9.80 -17.66 -16.94
N GLU A 173 8.53 -17.47 -17.30
CA GLU A 173 7.81 -18.34 -18.23
C GLU A 173 8.36 -18.27 -19.66
N SER A 174 8.92 -17.12 -20.05
CA SER A 174 9.52 -16.93 -21.36
C SER A 174 10.90 -17.60 -21.53
N PHE A 175 11.55 -18.02 -20.44
CA PHE A 175 12.84 -18.70 -20.51
C PHE A 175 12.75 -20.13 -21.06
N THR A 176 13.81 -20.56 -21.76
CA THR A 176 14.08 -21.97 -22.07
C THR A 176 14.57 -22.71 -20.81
N LEU A 177 14.73 -24.03 -20.89
CA LEU A 177 15.34 -24.80 -19.79
C LEU A 177 16.79 -24.35 -19.51
N GLU A 178 17.52 -24.01 -20.56
CA GLU A 178 18.86 -23.41 -20.48
C GLU A 178 18.80 -22.03 -19.81
N GLY A 179 17.90 -21.16 -20.23
CA GLY A 179 17.70 -19.84 -19.62
C GLY A 179 17.34 -19.92 -18.13
N LYS A 180 16.49 -20.87 -17.73
CA LYS A 180 16.17 -21.13 -16.32
C LYS A 180 17.39 -21.60 -15.53
N SER A 181 18.21 -22.47 -16.11
CA SER A 181 19.45 -22.95 -15.49
C SER A 181 20.46 -21.82 -15.30
N ALA A 182 20.66 -20.99 -16.34
CA ALA A 182 21.53 -19.82 -16.29
C ALA A 182 21.04 -18.78 -15.26
N PHE A 183 19.72 -18.55 -15.19
CA PHE A 183 19.11 -17.71 -14.16
C PHE A 183 19.40 -18.23 -12.76
N LEU A 184 19.22 -19.53 -12.49
CA LEU A 184 19.47 -20.11 -11.16
C LEU A 184 20.94 -20.03 -10.74
N ALA A 185 21.87 -20.22 -11.68
CA ALA A 185 23.31 -20.08 -11.42
C ALA A 185 23.66 -18.64 -10.99
N ASN A 186 23.11 -17.65 -11.70
CA ASN A 186 23.31 -16.23 -11.38
C ASN A 186 22.56 -15.82 -10.11
N TRP A 187 21.36 -16.35 -9.89
CA TRP A 187 20.59 -16.10 -8.67
C TRP A 187 21.34 -16.54 -7.40
N LYS A 188 21.95 -17.73 -7.45
CA LYS A 188 22.73 -18.29 -6.32
C LYS A 188 23.95 -17.43 -5.98
N THR A 189 24.61 -16.86 -6.98
CA THR A 189 25.83 -16.07 -6.83
C THR A 189 25.59 -14.56 -6.73
N PHE A 190 24.39 -14.08 -7.03
CA PHE A 190 24.07 -12.66 -6.95
C PHE A 190 24.18 -12.13 -5.51
N GLU A 191 24.91 -11.04 -5.39
CA GLU A 191 25.18 -10.33 -4.14
C GLU A 191 24.00 -9.43 -3.80
N TYR A 192 23.40 -9.64 -2.62
CA TYR A 192 22.32 -8.80 -2.12
C TYR A 192 22.90 -7.64 -1.30
N PRO A 193 22.17 -6.51 -1.18
CA PRO A 193 22.49 -5.52 -0.16
C PRO A 193 22.63 -6.19 1.22
N ARG A 194 23.65 -5.79 2.00
CA ARG A 194 24.01 -6.47 3.27
C ARG A 194 22.86 -6.59 4.27
N THR A 195 21.90 -5.66 4.21
CA THR A 195 20.74 -5.60 5.10
C THR A 195 19.56 -6.44 4.62
N TRP A 196 19.64 -7.09 3.47
CA TRP A 196 18.55 -7.85 2.88
C TRP A 196 18.74 -9.35 3.09
N HIS A 197 17.64 -10.03 3.43
CA HIS A 197 17.62 -11.49 3.42
C HIS A 197 17.52 -12.00 1.97
N LYS A 198 18.26 -13.07 1.66
CA LYS A 198 18.19 -13.69 0.34
C LYS A 198 16.82 -14.33 0.15
N LEU A 199 16.13 -13.95 -0.92
CA LEU A 199 14.81 -14.49 -1.23
C LEU A 199 14.90 -15.92 -1.78
N PRO A 200 13.85 -16.76 -1.57
CA PRO A 200 13.74 -18.06 -2.22
C PRO A 200 13.85 -17.93 -3.73
N ASN A 201 14.21 -19.02 -4.42
CA ASN A 201 14.35 -18.96 -5.87
C ASN A 201 12.99 -18.63 -6.54
N PRO A 202 12.91 -17.64 -7.45
CA PRO A 202 11.65 -17.25 -8.06
C PRO A 202 11.05 -18.32 -8.97
N ILE A 203 11.82 -19.28 -9.49
CA ILE A 203 11.27 -20.29 -10.41
C ILE A 203 10.30 -21.23 -9.69
N SER A 204 10.65 -21.66 -8.48
CA SER A 204 9.88 -22.64 -7.70
C SER A 204 8.97 -22.02 -6.65
N HIS A 205 9.25 -20.78 -6.23
CA HIS A 205 8.61 -20.17 -5.07
C HIS A 205 7.91 -18.83 -5.38
N ILE A 206 7.66 -18.51 -6.66
CA ILE A 206 7.02 -17.23 -7.03
C ILE A 206 5.69 -17.01 -6.33
N ASP A 207 4.90 -18.07 -6.13
CA ASP A 207 3.58 -17.98 -5.50
C ASP A 207 3.66 -17.81 -3.97
N SER A 208 4.83 -18.00 -3.35
CA SER A 208 5.03 -17.71 -1.93
C SER A 208 5.54 -16.29 -1.66
N PHE A 209 5.82 -15.50 -2.70
CA PHE A 209 6.34 -14.15 -2.53
C PHE A 209 5.27 -13.21 -2.00
N MET A 210 5.64 -12.45 -0.97
CA MET A 210 4.86 -11.31 -0.51
C MET A 210 5.04 -10.14 -1.47
N MET A 211 4.16 -9.14 -1.36
CA MET A 211 4.30 -7.88 -2.11
C MET A 211 5.63 -7.18 -1.84
N SER A 212 6.11 -7.22 -0.59
CA SER A 212 7.41 -6.63 -0.23
C SER A 212 8.56 -7.31 -0.98
N ASP A 213 8.46 -8.63 -1.18
CA ASP A 213 9.48 -9.41 -1.86
C ASP A 213 9.50 -9.05 -3.35
N CYS A 214 8.32 -8.93 -3.97
CA CYS A 214 8.19 -8.45 -5.35
C CYS A 214 8.85 -7.08 -5.51
N LEU A 215 8.55 -6.12 -4.61
CA LEU A 215 9.11 -4.79 -4.69
C LEU A 215 10.64 -4.77 -4.52
N GLN A 216 11.19 -5.56 -3.59
CA GLN A 216 12.64 -5.73 -3.46
C GLN A 216 13.26 -6.29 -4.74
N LEU A 217 12.60 -7.29 -5.35
CA LEU A 217 13.10 -7.92 -6.56
C LEU A 217 13.16 -6.98 -7.74
N ALA A 218 12.14 -6.16 -7.95
CA ALA A 218 12.15 -5.20 -9.05
C ALA A 218 13.38 -4.27 -9.04
N MET A 219 13.92 -3.96 -7.86
CA MET A 219 15.12 -3.13 -7.75
C MET A 219 16.39 -3.84 -8.22
N ILE A 220 16.49 -5.16 -8.02
CA ILE A 220 17.72 -5.93 -8.32
C ILE A 220 17.63 -6.75 -9.62
N PHE A 221 16.42 -7.05 -10.09
CA PHE A 221 16.18 -7.91 -11.23
C PHE A 221 16.85 -7.45 -12.53
N PRO A 222 16.87 -6.14 -12.88
CA PRO A 222 17.58 -5.67 -14.08
C PRO A 222 19.06 -6.07 -14.06
N PHE A 223 19.71 -5.97 -12.90
CA PHE A 223 21.11 -6.32 -12.73
C PHE A 223 21.35 -7.83 -12.82
N ILE A 224 20.43 -8.64 -12.29
CA ILE A 224 20.50 -10.11 -12.41
C ILE A 224 20.40 -10.50 -13.87
N LEU A 225 19.41 -9.99 -14.61
CA LEU A 225 19.24 -10.28 -16.03
C LEU A 225 20.46 -9.86 -16.84
N ASN A 226 21.00 -8.67 -16.58
CA ASN A 226 22.17 -8.16 -17.30
C ASN A 226 23.43 -9.03 -17.15
N ARG A 227 23.55 -9.87 -16.11
CA ARG A 227 24.72 -10.75 -15.92
C ARG A 227 24.75 -11.96 -16.86
N PHE A 228 23.60 -12.43 -17.34
CA PHE A 228 23.56 -13.70 -18.07
C PHE A 228 22.66 -13.70 -19.30
N LEU A 229 21.68 -12.80 -19.38
CA LEU A 229 20.61 -12.91 -20.36
C LEU A 229 21.15 -12.73 -21.78
N LYS A 230 20.82 -13.68 -22.67
CA LYS A 230 21.19 -13.75 -24.08
C LYS A 230 19.99 -14.29 -24.84
N HIS A 231 19.94 -14.12 -26.16
CA HIS A 231 18.76 -14.49 -26.93
C HIS A 231 18.37 -15.97 -26.83
N HIS A 232 19.32 -16.91 -26.79
CA HIS A 232 19.04 -18.36 -26.67
C HIS A 232 18.46 -18.76 -25.31
N HIS A 233 18.53 -17.88 -24.29
CA HIS A 233 17.88 -18.11 -23.00
C HIS A 233 16.36 -17.92 -23.06
N PHE A 234 15.81 -17.30 -24.11
CA PHE A 234 14.37 -17.16 -24.32
C PHE A 234 13.82 -18.18 -25.31
N LYS A 235 12.57 -18.60 -25.08
CA LYS A 235 11.80 -19.36 -26.07
C LYS A 235 11.67 -18.53 -27.34
N GLN A 236 11.97 -19.13 -28.48
CA GLN A 236 11.92 -18.43 -29.77
C GLN A 236 10.53 -17.86 -30.07
N SER A 237 9.46 -18.55 -29.65
CA SER A 237 8.07 -18.06 -29.77
C SER A 237 7.86 -16.71 -29.09
N GLU A 238 8.44 -16.52 -27.89
CA GLU A 238 8.28 -15.29 -27.12
C GLU A 238 9.10 -14.14 -27.72
N LEU A 239 10.29 -14.43 -28.23
CA LEU A 239 11.08 -13.43 -28.97
C LEU A 239 10.35 -12.99 -30.25
N THR A 240 9.83 -13.93 -31.04
CA THR A 240 9.09 -13.61 -32.27
C THR A 240 7.82 -12.79 -32.00
N LYS A 241 7.06 -13.12 -30.94
CA LYS A 241 5.91 -12.31 -30.50
C LYS A 241 6.32 -10.87 -30.16
N LEU A 242 7.38 -10.71 -29.37
CA LEU A 242 7.86 -9.39 -28.98
C LEU A 242 8.38 -8.60 -30.19
N GLN A 243 9.09 -9.25 -31.09
CA GLN A 243 9.60 -8.68 -32.34
C GLN A 243 8.47 -8.12 -33.21
N HIS A 244 7.41 -8.92 -33.39
CA HIS A 244 6.24 -8.49 -34.15
C HIS A 244 5.58 -7.26 -33.52
N ARG A 245 5.35 -7.27 -32.20
CA ARG A 245 4.68 -6.16 -31.50
C ARG A 245 5.49 -4.88 -31.49
N MET A 246 6.81 -4.98 -31.34
CA MET A 246 7.69 -3.83 -31.19
C MET A 246 8.36 -3.41 -32.49
N GLY A 247 8.09 -4.09 -33.61
CA GLY A 247 8.72 -3.83 -34.90
C GLY A 247 10.24 -4.06 -34.90
N ILE A 248 10.72 -5.06 -34.13
CA ILE A 248 12.15 -5.34 -33.96
C ILE A 248 12.54 -6.55 -34.82
N SER A 249 13.66 -6.46 -35.54
CA SER A 249 14.12 -7.54 -36.42
C SER A 249 15.15 -8.48 -35.78
N ARG A 250 15.92 -8.02 -34.77
CA ARG A 250 17.04 -8.78 -34.19
C ARG A 250 16.70 -9.37 -32.82
N ASN A 251 17.07 -10.62 -32.60
CA ASN A 251 16.85 -11.32 -31.31
C ASN A 251 17.59 -10.64 -30.14
N ASP A 252 18.81 -10.13 -30.36
CA ASP A 252 19.56 -9.41 -29.33
C ASP A 252 18.87 -8.11 -28.91
N SER A 253 18.29 -7.39 -29.86
CA SER A 253 17.52 -6.17 -29.59
C SER A 253 16.25 -6.48 -28.77
N ALA A 254 15.55 -7.58 -29.09
CA ALA A 254 14.40 -8.04 -28.31
C ALA A 254 14.81 -8.45 -26.88
N THR A 255 15.95 -9.12 -26.72
CA THR A 255 16.52 -9.48 -25.41
C THR A 255 16.86 -8.25 -24.58
N ASN A 256 17.54 -7.27 -25.18
CA ASN A 256 17.86 -6.00 -24.53
C ASN A 256 16.62 -5.20 -24.12
N LEU A 257 15.52 -5.33 -24.88
CA LEU A 257 14.26 -4.69 -24.53
C LEU A 257 13.65 -5.23 -23.23
N TRP A 258 13.79 -6.54 -22.94
CA TRP A 258 13.39 -7.11 -21.64
C TRP A 258 14.18 -6.48 -20.47
N ILE A 259 15.50 -6.33 -20.62
CA ILE A 259 16.35 -5.70 -19.60
C ILE A 259 15.96 -4.23 -19.43
N ARG A 260 15.72 -3.51 -20.55
CA ARG A 260 15.25 -2.12 -20.53
C ARG A 260 13.90 -1.99 -19.85
N CYS A 261 12.97 -2.92 -20.10
CA CYS A 261 11.65 -2.94 -19.46
C CYS A 261 11.77 -3.04 -17.94
N TRP A 262 12.54 -4.01 -17.45
CA TRP A 262 12.84 -4.12 -16.02
C TRP A 262 13.52 -2.87 -15.46
N SER A 263 14.42 -2.24 -16.22
CA SER A 263 15.08 -1.00 -15.81
C SER A 263 14.10 0.17 -15.68
N VAL A 264 13.11 0.27 -16.58
CA VAL A 264 12.05 1.29 -16.50
C VAL A 264 11.16 1.07 -15.28
N VAL A 265 10.78 -0.17 -15.00
CA VAL A 265 10.02 -0.52 -13.79
C VAL A 265 10.82 -0.15 -12.53
N ALA A 266 12.10 -0.55 -12.46
CA ALA A 266 12.97 -0.24 -11.33
C ALA A 266 13.13 1.28 -11.11
N ARG A 267 13.37 2.06 -12.17
CA ARG A 267 13.46 3.53 -12.08
C ARG A 267 12.15 4.15 -11.60
N THR A 268 11.04 3.71 -12.18
CA THR A 268 9.70 4.21 -11.80
C THR A 268 9.43 3.97 -10.32
N MET A 269 9.83 2.81 -9.80
CA MET A 269 9.71 2.49 -8.38
C MET A 269 10.51 3.43 -7.49
N VAL A 270 11.74 3.79 -7.87
CA VAL A 270 12.56 4.73 -7.09
C VAL A 270 11.84 6.07 -6.94
N THR A 271 11.29 6.60 -8.03
CA THR A 271 10.56 7.88 -8.03
C THR A 271 9.23 7.78 -7.28
N VAL A 272 8.48 6.70 -7.50
CA VAL A 272 7.19 6.43 -6.87
C VAL A 272 7.30 6.35 -5.34
N PHE A 273 8.33 5.67 -4.83
CA PHE A 273 8.56 5.50 -3.39
C PHE A 273 9.53 6.54 -2.81
N LYS A 274 9.74 7.67 -3.49
CA LYS A 274 10.59 8.76 -2.98
C LYS A 274 9.92 9.45 -1.78
N GLY A 275 10.71 9.73 -0.74
CA GLY A 275 10.23 10.23 0.55
C GLY A 275 9.81 11.71 0.58
N SER A 276 10.20 12.49 -0.43
CA SER A 276 9.92 13.92 -0.55
C SER A 276 10.06 14.33 -2.01
N PHE A 277 9.22 15.27 -2.45
CA PHE A 277 9.16 15.70 -3.84
C PHE A 277 9.44 17.20 -3.94
N THR A 278 10.21 17.57 -4.96
CA THR A 278 10.34 18.91 -5.53
C THR A 278 9.46 19.05 -6.78
N GLU A 279 9.38 20.23 -7.39
CA GLU A 279 8.65 20.40 -8.66
C GLU A 279 9.24 19.52 -9.79
N ASP A 280 10.58 19.41 -9.86
CA ASP A 280 11.26 18.55 -10.82
C ASP A 280 10.93 17.06 -10.58
N ASP A 281 10.74 16.66 -9.32
CA ASP A 281 10.36 15.28 -8.98
C ASP A 281 8.95 14.94 -9.46
N TYR A 282 8.03 15.91 -9.47
CA TYR A 282 6.70 15.70 -10.05
C TYR A 282 6.76 15.52 -11.58
N VAL A 283 7.69 16.22 -12.25
CA VAL A 283 7.93 16.03 -13.69
C VAL A 283 8.53 14.65 -13.95
N GLU A 284 9.58 14.28 -13.20
CA GLU A 284 10.21 12.96 -13.30
C GLU A 284 9.20 11.84 -13.02
N LEU A 285 8.37 11.98 -11.97
CA LEU A 285 7.33 11.01 -11.66
C LEU A 285 6.38 10.80 -12.85
N ARG A 286 5.90 11.89 -13.46
CA ARG A 286 5.00 11.83 -14.62
C ARG A 286 5.66 11.07 -15.78
N GLU A 287 6.91 11.41 -16.10
CA GLU A 287 7.64 10.77 -17.19
C GLU A 287 7.90 9.29 -16.92
N CYS A 288 8.31 8.93 -15.70
CA CYS A 288 8.52 7.54 -15.30
C CYS A 288 7.24 6.72 -15.42
N LEU A 289 6.12 7.22 -14.88
CA LEU A 289 4.83 6.55 -14.91
C LEU A 289 4.29 6.37 -16.34
N ASP A 290 4.45 7.37 -17.20
CA ASP A 290 4.03 7.31 -18.60
C ASP A 290 4.90 6.35 -19.42
N ASN A 291 6.22 6.39 -19.22
CA ASN A 291 7.16 5.47 -19.85
C ASN A 291 6.91 4.01 -19.44
N GLU A 292 6.72 3.76 -18.14
CA GLU A 292 6.38 2.43 -17.63
C GLU A 292 5.07 1.93 -18.23
N ARG A 293 4.02 2.76 -18.23
CA ARG A 293 2.72 2.45 -18.81
C ARG A 293 2.84 2.07 -20.28
N LYS A 294 3.41 2.97 -21.10
CA LYS A 294 3.57 2.77 -22.54
C LYS A 294 4.36 1.50 -22.85
N LEU A 295 5.51 1.33 -22.19
CA LEU A 295 6.40 0.21 -22.46
C LEU A 295 5.75 -1.13 -22.09
N LEU A 296 5.14 -1.23 -20.91
CA LEU A 296 4.49 -2.46 -20.48
C LEU A 296 3.30 -2.83 -21.37
N SER A 297 2.42 -1.87 -21.69
CA SER A 297 1.25 -2.16 -22.54
C SER A 297 1.62 -2.47 -23.99
N GLN A 298 2.70 -1.89 -24.52
CA GLN A 298 3.14 -2.19 -25.90
C GLN A 298 3.83 -3.54 -26.01
N MET A 299 4.63 -3.92 -25.00
CA MET A 299 5.37 -5.19 -25.01
C MET A 299 4.47 -6.39 -24.72
N PHE A 300 3.44 -6.22 -23.87
CA PHE A 300 2.74 -7.31 -23.22
C PHE A 300 1.22 -7.11 -23.23
N GLU A 301 0.47 -8.14 -23.63
CA GLU A 301 -0.98 -8.07 -23.84
C GLU A 301 -1.68 -8.14 -22.48
N GLU A 302 -1.05 -8.86 -21.56
CA GLU A 302 -1.41 -8.99 -20.16
C GLU A 302 -1.37 -7.65 -19.41
N PHE A 303 -0.76 -6.63 -19.97
CA PHE A 303 -0.73 -5.26 -19.43
C PHE A 303 -1.69 -4.31 -20.16
N GLU A 304 -2.23 -4.72 -21.31
CA GLU A 304 -3.30 -3.97 -21.98
C GLU A 304 -4.56 -3.98 -21.13
N CYS A 305 -5.21 -2.82 -21.04
CA CYS A 305 -6.46 -2.64 -20.29
C CYS A 305 -6.38 -3.16 -18.83
N LEU A 306 -5.19 -3.12 -18.22
CA LEU A 306 -4.96 -3.52 -16.84
C LEU A 306 -5.15 -2.33 -15.89
N LEU A 307 -6.06 -2.45 -14.92
CA LEU A 307 -6.33 -1.38 -13.97
C LEU A 307 -5.08 -0.96 -13.17
N ASN A 308 -4.26 -1.92 -12.73
CA ASN A 308 -3.02 -1.63 -12.01
C ASN A 308 -2.04 -0.78 -12.82
N LEU A 309 -2.10 -0.84 -14.15
CA LEU A 309 -1.31 0.01 -15.04
C LEU A 309 -2.02 1.34 -15.33
N HIS A 310 -3.34 1.31 -15.49
CA HIS A 310 -4.17 2.50 -15.67
C HIS A 310 -4.00 3.52 -14.54
N ILE A 311 -3.87 3.07 -13.29
CA ILE A 311 -3.73 4.00 -12.18
C ILE A 311 -2.49 4.90 -12.28
N ASN A 312 -1.50 4.57 -13.11
CA ASN A 312 -0.34 5.43 -13.38
C ASN A 312 -0.77 6.84 -13.84
N PHE A 313 -1.90 6.98 -14.54
CA PHE A 313 -2.44 8.29 -14.92
C PHE A 313 -2.80 9.17 -13.71
N HIS A 314 -3.22 8.55 -12.61
CA HIS A 314 -3.77 9.24 -11.44
C HIS A 314 -2.75 9.46 -10.34
N LEU A 315 -1.66 8.68 -10.33
CA LEU A 315 -0.63 8.76 -9.27
C LEU A 315 0.02 10.15 -9.18
N ILE A 316 0.19 10.88 -10.30
CA ILE A 316 0.70 12.25 -10.23
C ILE A 316 -0.25 13.20 -9.48
N LEU A 317 -1.56 13.07 -9.69
CA LEU A 317 -2.57 13.85 -8.98
C LEU A 317 -2.54 13.51 -7.48
N HIS A 318 -2.46 12.23 -7.14
CA HIS A 318 -2.35 11.80 -5.75
C HIS A 318 -1.08 12.33 -5.08
N ALA A 319 0.07 12.25 -5.77
CA ALA A 319 1.33 12.78 -5.25
C ALA A 319 1.23 14.30 -4.97
N LYS A 320 0.54 15.07 -5.81
CA LYS A 320 0.34 16.51 -5.59
C LYS A 320 -0.61 16.80 -4.43
N ASN A 321 -1.71 16.06 -4.32
CA ASN A 321 -2.69 16.25 -3.24
C ASN A 321 -2.14 15.87 -1.86
N TYR A 322 -1.29 14.83 -1.81
CA TYR A 322 -0.78 14.27 -0.57
C TYR A 322 0.72 14.49 -0.39
N ALA A 323 1.33 15.41 -1.14
CA ALA A 323 2.77 15.70 -1.22
C ALA A 323 3.66 14.54 -1.75
N THR A 324 3.38 13.28 -1.41
CA THR A 324 4.07 12.09 -1.95
C THR A 324 3.10 10.92 -2.04
N LEU A 325 3.44 9.91 -2.85
CA LEU A 325 2.66 8.66 -2.92
C LEU A 325 2.83 7.77 -1.69
N LEU A 326 3.88 7.98 -0.89
CA LEU A 326 4.08 7.25 0.37
C LEU A 326 3.03 7.60 1.42
N ASN A 327 2.49 8.82 1.35
CA ASN A 327 1.53 9.32 2.34
C ASN A 327 0.17 8.62 2.25
N THR A 328 -0.13 8.01 1.11
CA THR A 328 -1.36 7.26 0.85
C THR A 328 -1.09 5.77 0.62
N SER A 329 0.14 5.32 0.91
CA SER A 329 0.55 3.92 0.71
C SER A 329 0.12 3.06 1.90
N VAL A 330 -0.40 1.86 1.60
CA VAL A 330 -0.88 0.93 2.64
C VAL A 330 0.21 0.02 3.23
N GLY A 331 1.49 0.20 2.89
CA GLY A 331 2.56 -0.70 3.33
C GLY A 331 2.63 -0.89 4.86
N MET A 332 2.37 0.18 5.63
CA MET A 332 2.32 0.12 7.09
C MET A 332 1.10 -0.67 7.61
N LYS A 333 -0.07 -0.47 6.98
CA LYS A 333 -1.29 -1.22 7.26
C LYS A 333 -1.08 -2.73 7.04
N GLU A 334 -0.36 -3.11 5.98
CA GLU A 334 -0.02 -4.52 5.73
C GLU A 334 0.91 -5.11 6.81
N MET A 335 1.84 -4.31 7.34
CA MET A 335 2.67 -4.74 8.47
C MET A 335 1.83 -4.98 9.73
N ILE A 336 0.90 -4.08 10.05
CA ILE A 336 -0.04 -4.24 11.17
C ILE A 336 -0.89 -5.51 10.96
N HIS A 337 -1.45 -5.67 9.77
CA HIS A 337 -2.28 -6.81 9.43
C HIS A 337 -1.51 -8.14 9.57
N ARG A 338 -0.24 -8.19 9.15
CA ARG A 338 0.63 -9.36 9.34
C ARG A 338 0.87 -9.70 10.81
N ILE A 339 1.06 -8.69 11.66
CA ILE A 339 1.21 -8.89 13.11
C ILE A 339 -0.04 -9.56 13.67
N PHE A 340 -1.23 -9.05 13.33
CA PHE A 340 -2.49 -9.63 13.79
C PHE A 340 -2.71 -11.05 13.25
N LYS A 341 -2.47 -11.29 11.97
CA LYS A 341 -2.56 -12.64 11.37
C LYS A 341 -1.68 -13.67 12.08
N ASN A 342 -0.47 -13.29 12.48
CA ASN A 342 0.44 -14.18 13.20
C ASN A 342 -0.03 -14.51 14.64
N ILE A 343 -0.92 -13.70 15.20
CA ILE A 343 -1.50 -13.92 16.53
C ILE A 343 -2.73 -14.83 16.44
N VAL A 344 -3.51 -14.78 15.35
CA VAL A 344 -4.77 -15.54 15.20
C VAL A 344 -4.63 -17.03 15.56
N PRO A 345 -3.63 -17.79 15.07
CA PRO A 345 -3.48 -19.22 15.41
C PRO A 345 -3.22 -19.49 16.90
N ARG A 346 -2.88 -18.45 17.69
CA ARG A 346 -2.60 -18.53 19.13
C ARG A 346 -3.81 -18.11 19.99
N THR A 347 -4.92 -17.74 19.36
CA THR A 347 -6.18 -17.44 20.04
C THR A 347 -6.98 -18.72 20.27
N ASN A 348 -8.02 -18.65 21.11
CA ASN A 348 -8.93 -19.78 21.30
C ASN A 348 -9.91 -20.00 20.12
N LEU A 349 -9.82 -19.16 19.07
CA LEU A 349 -10.67 -19.14 17.87
C LEU A 349 -12.18 -18.95 18.13
N LYS A 350 -12.61 -18.69 19.36
CA LYS A 350 -14.02 -18.45 19.71
C LYS A 350 -14.41 -16.99 19.50
N ASP A 351 -13.59 -16.08 20.00
CA ASP A 351 -13.80 -14.63 19.84
C ASP A 351 -12.47 -13.95 19.48
N VAL A 352 -12.04 -14.20 18.24
CA VAL A 352 -10.77 -13.69 17.73
C VAL A 352 -10.73 -12.16 17.79
N SER A 353 -11.83 -11.48 17.49
CA SER A 353 -11.89 -10.01 17.52
C SER A 353 -11.64 -9.47 18.93
N LEU A 354 -12.32 -10.03 19.94
CA LEU A 354 -12.11 -9.66 21.34
C LEU A 354 -10.70 -9.97 21.81
N ASP A 355 -10.16 -11.15 21.48
CA ASP A 355 -8.81 -11.56 21.85
C ASP A 355 -7.75 -10.61 21.26
N LEU A 356 -7.89 -10.25 19.98
CA LEU A 356 -6.98 -9.31 19.31
C LEU A 356 -7.10 -7.90 19.87
N LEU A 357 -8.32 -7.40 20.11
CA LEU A 357 -8.55 -6.08 20.71
C LEU A 357 -8.03 -6.00 22.14
N ARG A 358 -8.27 -7.03 22.97
CA ARG A 358 -7.77 -7.09 24.34
C ARG A 358 -6.26 -7.05 24.37
N ARG A 359 -5.60 -7.78 23.47
CA ARG A 359 -4.14 -7.77 23.35
C ARG A 359 -3.63 -6.40 22.90
N TYR A 360 -4.26 -5.82 21.87
CA TYR A 360 -3.90 -4.50 21.36
C TYR A 360 -4.04 -3.42 22.45
N ASN A 361 -5.19 -3.37 23.13
CA ASN A 361 -5.48 -2.42 24.21
C ASN A 361 -4.52 -2.58 25.39
N THR A 362 -4.20 -3.82 25.78
CA THR A 362 -3.20 -4.07 26.83
C THR A 362 -1.83 -3.50 26.45
N LEU A 363 -1.35 -3.78 25.24
CA LEU A 363 -0.05 -3.27 24.77
C LEU A 363 -0.04 -1.75 24.64
N PHE A 364 -1.15 -1.16 24.17
CA PHE A 364 -1.30 0.27 24.02
C PHE A 364 -1.32 0.98 25.39
N ALA A 365 -2.04 0.43 26.37
CA ALA A 365 -2.10 0.95 27.73
C ALA A 365 -0.75 0.87 28.45
N LEU A 366 -0.06 -0.28 28.36
CA LEU A 366 1.30 -0.45 28.91
C LEU A 366 2.24 0.60 28.32
N ARG A 367 2.14 0.85 27.02
CA ARG A 367 2.94 1.88 26.37
C ARG A 367 2.59 3.29 26.86
N TYR A 368 1.31 3.65 26.93
CA TYR A 368 0.89 4.96 27.44
C TYR A 368 1.52 5.24 28.81
N LEU A 369 1.51 4.24 29.70
CA LEU A 369 2.14 4.34 31.02
C LEU A 369 3.68 4.50 30.94
N MET A 370 4.35 3.76 30.03
CA MET A 370 5.81 3.85 29.84
C MET A 370 6.27 5.17 29.21
N ASP A 371 5.42 5.78 28.39
CA ASP A 371 5.65 7.11 27.78
C ASP A 371 5.38 8.24 28.81
N GLY A 372 5.12 7.91 30.08
CA GLY A 372 4.85 8.88 31.16
C GLY A 372 3.39 9.32 31.26
N GLY A 373 2.49 8.64 30.54
CA GLY A 373 1.06 8.88 30.63
C GLY A 373 0.51 8.62 32.03
N THR A 374 -0.37 9.51 32.47
CA THR A 374 -1.04 9.43 33.77
C THR A 374 -2.47 8.93 33.59
N ASP A 375 -2.89 8.03 34.48
CA ASP A 375 -4.31 7.68 34.61
C ASP A 375 -5.00 8.75 35.46
N PHE A 376 -5.91 9.52 34.88
CA PHE A 376 -6.64 10.58 35.60
C PHE A 376 -7.51 10.03 36.75
N GLN A 377 -7.85 8.73 36.73
CA GLN A 377 -8.57 8.08 37.83
C GLN A 377 -7.64 7.68 38.99
N SER A 378 -6.33 7.71 38.78
CA SER A 378 -5.31 7.32 39.76
C SER A 378 -4.36 8.49 40.01
N SER A 379 -4.46 9.12 41.19
CA SER A 379 -3.60 10.23 41.62
C SER A 379 -2.13 9.84 41.89
N LYS A 380 -1.75 8.58 41.67
CA LYS A 380 -0.37 8.10 41.81
C LYS A 380 0.31 8.11 40.44
N SER A 381 1.41 8.86 40.34
CA SER A 381 2.33 8.72 39.20
C SER A 381 2.79 7.27 39.10
N SER A 382 2.84 6.71 37.89
CA SER A 382 3.27 5.34 37.57
C SER A 382 4.78 5.13 37.76
N SER A 383 5.33 5.53 38.91
CA SER A 383 6.77 5.44 39.22
C SER A 383 7.33 4.02 39.09
N GLY A 384 6.51 2.99 39.35
CA GLY A 384 6.86 1.58 39.13
C GLY A 384 7.02 1.16 37.67
N PHE A 385 6.36 1.84 36.72
CA PHE A 385 6.63 1.64 35.28
C PHE A 385 7.85 2.46 34.83
N MET A 386 8.13 3.58 35.49
CA MET A 386 9.34 4.36 35.25
C MET A 386 10.61 3.60 35.66
N SER A 387 10.53 2.71 36.65
CA SER A 387 11.62 1.80 37.08
C SER A 387 11.79 0.54 36.22
N ILE A 388 11.03 0.38 35.13
CA ILE A 388 11.24 -0.72 34.19
C ILE A 388 12.58 -0.56 33.47
N SER A 389 13.33 -1.66 33.36
CA SER A 389 14.68 -1.64 32.76
C SER A 389 14.68 -1.03 31.36
N GLN A 390 15.77 -0.35 31.01
CA GLN A 390 15.96 0.24 29.69
C GLN A 390 15.85 -0.80 28.57
N HIS A 391 16.21 -2.06 28.85
CA HIS A 391 16.04 -3.18 27.94
C HIS A 391 14.57 -3.53 27.67
N LEU A 392 13.72 -3.54 28.70
CA LEU A 392 12.29 -3.80 28.53
C LEU A 392 11.57 -2.60 27.88
N LYS A 393 12.00 -1.37 28.21
CA LYS A 393 11.59 -0.14 27.49
C LYS A 393 11.93 -0.22 26.01
N ARG A 394 13.14 -0.68 25.68
CA ARG A 394 13.59 -0.90 24.30
C ARG A 394 12.81 -2.03 23.61
N LEU A 395 12.61 -3.17 24.27
CA LEU A 395 11.83 -4.29 23.74
C LEU A 395 10.39 -3.90 23.41
N MET A 396 9.73 -3.12 24.26
CA MET A 396 8.37 -2.65 24.03
C MET A 396 8.31 -1.53 22.99
N SER A 397 9.34 -0.69 22.87
CA SER A 397 9.45 0.27 21.77
C SER A 397 9.73 -0.40 20.42
N ASP A 398 10.45 -1.53 20.43
CA ASP A 398 10.84 -2.31 19.24
C ASP A 398 9.77 -3.33 18.82
N TRP A 399 8.88 -3.74 19.75
CA TRP A 399 7.68 -4.55 19.46
C TRP A 399 6.80 -3.92 18.38
N PHE A 400 6.97 -2.62 18.16
CA PHE A 400 6.29 -1.80 17.17
C PHE A 400 7.29 -1.18 16.18
N ILE A 401 8.24 -1.98 15.67
CA ILE A 401 9.17 -1.72 14.55
C ILE A 401 9.50 -0.22 14.36
N ALA A 402 10.42 0.30 15.17
CA ALA A 402 11.09 1.56 14.88
C ALA A 402 12.27 1.28 13.95
N LYS A 403 12.40 2.04 12.85
CA LYS A 403 13.53 1.85 11.93
C LYS A 403 14.82 2.54 12.40
N ASP A 404 14.78 3.40 13.42
CA ASP A 404 15.99 3.99 14.00
C ASP A 404 15.70 4.60 15.38
N LYS A 405 16.39 4.09 16.41
CA LYS A 405 16.89 4.91 17.51
C LYS A 405 18.35 4.55 17.73
N LYS A 406 19.24 5.46 17.38
CA LYS A 406 20.57 5.57 18.01
C LYS A 406 20.34 5.82 19.50
N VAL A 407 20.26 4.75 20.29
CA VAL A 407 20.42 4.85 21.74
C VAL A 407 21.93 4.89 21.96
N ASN A 408 22.43 5.99 22.53
CA ASN A 408 23.84 6.16 22.86
C ASN A 408 24.33 4.98 23.70
N VAL A 409 25.26 4.21 23.14
CA VAL A 409 26.00 3.16 23.84
C VAL A 409 27.12 3.85 24.61
N MET A 410 26.80 4.42 25.77
CA MET A 410 27.79 4.69 26.83
C MET A 410 27.05 4.70 28.17
N ASN A 411 27.07 3.56 28.86
CA ASN A 411 27.13 3.41 30.33
C ASN A 411 26.83 1.96 30.76
N ASP A 412 27.49 0.96 30.14
CA ASP A 412 27.56 -0.41 30.68
C ASP A 412 29.00 -0.70 31.15
N GLY A 413 29.58 0.24 31.87
CA GLY A 413 30.84 0.07 32.60
C GLY A 413 30.69 0.71 33.97
N ASN A 414 30.82 -0.12 35.00
CA ASN A 414 30.81 0.20 36.44
C ASN A 414 29.46 0.00 37.15
N GLU A 415 29.09 -1.26 37.34
CA GLU A 415 28.71 -1.69 38.68
C GLU A 415 29.74 -2.73 39.14
N ASP A 416 30.71 -2.23 39.90
CA ASP A 416 31.80 -2.98 40.50
C ASP A 416 31.29 -4.01 41.51
N VAL A 417 31.98 -5.15 41.47
CA VAL A 417 32.08 -6.18 42.49
C VAL A 417 32.40 -5.53 43.84
N ASN A 418 31.49 -5.64 44.80
CA ASN A 418 31.76 -5.45 46.22
C ASN A 418 31.09 -6.58 47.01
N GLU A 419 31.60 -7.80 46.87
CA GLU A 419 31.48 -8.80 47.93
C GLU A 419 32.56 -8.51 48.97
N GLY A 420 32.13 -7.85 50.05
CA GLY A 420 32.92 -7.70 51.26
C GLY A 420 33.05 -9.04 51.97
N ILE A 421 34.29 -9.50 52.09
CA ILE A 421 34.74 -10.41 53.15
C ILE A 421 34.56 -9.67 54.48
N ASN A 422 33.81 -10.25 55.43
CA ASN A 422 34.23 -10.37 56.83
C ASN A 422 33.23 -11.16 57.69
N ASN A 423 33.81 -12.19 58.33
CA ASN A 423 33.38 -13.06 59.42
C ASN A 423 32.34 -14.15 59.15
#